data_AF-A0A962DQU4-F1
#
_entry.id   AF-A0A962DQU4-F1
#
_cell.length_a   1.000
_cell.length_b   1.000
_cell.length_c   1.000
_cell.angle_alpha   90.00
_cell.angle_beta   90.00
_cell.angle_gamma   90.00
#
_symmetry.space_group_name_H-M   'P 1'
#
loop_
_entity.id
_entity.type
_entity.pdbx_description
1 polymer ?
#
loop_
_entity_poly.entity_id
_entity_poly.type
_entity_poly.pdbx_seq_one_letter_code
_entity_poly.pdbx_strand_id
1 'polypeptide(L)' 'MQRWVRLPQGGFLDATRVIYISKVESFARLDDEGHNVGVDYAVSIGISLARDEHLMVTGNKEEIGTLVRQILGQAAG' A
#
# COMPACT_ATOMS: atom_id res chain seq x y z
N MET A 1 11.88 -17.87 5.41
CA MET A 1 12.16 -16.64 6.18
C MET A 1 10.94 -15.75 6.04
N GLN A 2 10.28 -15.40 7.14
CA GLN A 2 9.09 -14.54 7.11
C GLN A 2 9.51 -13.09 6.87
N ARG A 3 8.86 -12.39 5.94
CA ARG A 3 9.26 -11.05 5.49
C ARG A 3 8.20 -10.04 5.91
N TRP A 4 8.38 -9.45 7.07
CA TRP A 4 7.47 -8.44 7.60
C TRP A 4 7.72 -7.07 6.97
N VAL A 5 6.67 -6.43 6.47
CA VAL A 5 6.69 -5.11 5.86
C VAL A 5 5.74 -4.19 6.64
N ARG A 6 6.20 -2.99 6.99
CA ARG A 6 5.37 -2.03 7.74
C ARG A 6 4.39 -1.34 6.79
N LEU A 7 3.14 -1.23 7.21
CA LEU A 7 2.12 -0.51 6.45
C LEU A 7 2.14 0.99 6.80
N PRO A 8 1.86 1.89 5.83
CA PRO A 8 1.72 3.33 6.06
C PRO A 8 0.71 3.68 7.15
N GLN A 9 -0.49 3.10 7.10
CA GLN A 9 -1.53 3.28 8.12
C GLN A 9 -1.26 2.58 9.46
N GLY A 10 -0.10 1.92 9.62
CA GLY A 10 0.26 1.15 10.80
C GLY A 10 -0.03 -0.35 10.66
N GLY A 11 0.62 -1.15 11.50
CA GLY A 11 0.63 -2.60 11.43
C GLY A 11 1.71 -3.17 10.50
N PHE A 12 1.70 -4.49 10.36
CA PHE A 12 2.67 -5.25 9.57
C PHE A 12 1.97 -6.24 8.66
N LEU A 13 2.51 -6.37 7.45
CA LEU A 13 2.11 -7.33 6.43
C LEU A 13 3.19 -8.40 6.30
N ASP A 14 2.79 -9.66 6.34
CA ASP A 14 3.68 -10.75 5.93
C ASP A 14 3.76 -10.77 4.40
N ALA A 15 4.83 -10.19 3.86
CA ALA A 15 5.06 -10.09 2.43
C ALA A 15 5.41 -11.43 1.77
N THR A 16 5.49 -12.53 2.52
CA THR A 16 5.55 -13.89 1.95
C THR A 16 4.18 -14.42 1.53
N ARG A 17 3.09 -13.82 2.03
CA ARG A 17 1.71 -14.19 1.68
C ARG A 17 1.13 -13.36 0.53
N VAL A 18 1.82 -12.29 0.10
CA VAL A 18 1.32 -11.44 -0.99
C VAL A 18 1.31 -12.23 -2.29
N ILE A 19 0.12 -12.39 -2.88
CA ILE A 19 -0.07 -13.05 -4.17
C ILE A 19 -0.39 -12.05 -5.29
N TYR A 20 -0.85 -10.86 -4.93
CA TYR A 20 -1.30 -9.83 -5.87
C TYR A 20 -1.04 -8.44 -5.31
N ILE A 21 -0.58 -7.55 -6.20
CA ILE A 21 -0.49 -6.11 -5.97
C ILE A 21 -1.17 -5.44 -7.17
N SER A 22 -2.13 -4.56 -6.91
CA SER A 22 -2.77 -3.79 -7.97
C SER A 22 -1.83 -2.75 -8.54
N LYS A 23 -2.25 -2.16 -9.66
CA LYS A 23 -1.70 -0.87 -10.06
C LYS A 23 -1.90 0.14 -8.91
N VAL A 24 -0.91 1.02 -8.73
CA VAL A 24 -1.04 2.15 -7.83
C VAL A 24 -1.97 3.17 -8.47
N GLU A 25 -3.01 3.53 -7.74
CA GLU A 25 -3.98 4.55 -8.13
C GLU A 25 -3.72 5.84 -7.36
N SER A 26 -4.07 6.99 -7.95
CA SER A 26 -3.95 8.31 -7.32
C SER A 26 -5.31 8.97 -7.22
N PHE A 27 -5.56 9.68 -6.13
CA PHE A 27 -6.82 10.39 -5.89
C PHE A 27 -6.57 11.74 -5.23
N ALA A 28 -7.51 12.68 -5.40
CA ALA A 28 -7.43 13.98 -4.75
C ALA A 28 -7.64 13.81 -3.24
N ARG A 29 -6.72 14.36 -2.45
CA ARG A 29 -6.89 14.48 -1.01
C ARG A 29 -7.69 15.75 -0.73
N LEU A 30 -8.82 15.59 -0.06
CA LEU A 30 -9.68 16.70 0.31
C LEU A 30 -9.52 16.99 1.81
N ASP A 31 -9.58 18.26 2.19
CA ASP A 31 -9.78 18.65 3.58
C ASP A 31 -11.26 18.51 4.01
N ASP A 32 -11.55 18.83 5.26
CA ASP A 32 -12.90 18.75 5.83
C ASP A 32 -13.90 19.70 5.15
N GLU A 33 -13.41 20.72 4.46
CA GLU A 33 -14.20 21.70 3.70
C GLU A 33 -14.39 21.29 2.22
N GLY A 34 -13.77 20.19 1.79
CA GLY A 34 -13.83 19.68 0.43
C GLY A 34 -12.86 20.35 -0.54
N HIS A 35 -11.92 21.15 -0.04
CA HIS A 35 -10.86 21.73 -0.87
C HIS A 35 -9.77 20.71 -1.16
N ASN A 36 -9.24 20.75 -2.38
CA ASN A 36 -8.12 19.91 -2.76
C ASN A 36 -6.83 20.38 -2.05
N VAL A 37 -6.31 19.53 -1.17
CA VAL A 37 -5.07 19.77 -0.40
C VAL A 37 -3.92 18.88 -0.86
N GLY A 38 -4.10 18.11 -1.93
CA GLY A 38 -3.02 17.32 -2.54
C GLY A 38 -3.49 16.07 -3.27
N VAL A 39 -2.54 15.15 -3.47
CA VAL A 39 -2.77 13.86 -4.11
C VAL A 39 -2.29 12.77 -3.17
N ASP A 40 -3.17 11.84 -2.85
CA ASP A 40 -2.84 10.60 -2.15
C ASP A 40 -2.89 9.43 -3.12
N TYR A 41 -2.32 8.32 -2.69
CA TYR A 41 -2.11 7.11 -3.48
C TYR A 41 -2.72 5.91 -2.76
N ALA A 42 -3.24 4.97 -3.54
CA ALA A 42 -3.83 3.73 -3.07
C ALA A 42 -3.25 2.53 -3.82
N VAL A 43 -3.09 1.42 -3.11
CA VAL A 43 -2.74 0.12 -3.70
C VAL A 43 -3.52 -0.98 -2.99
N SER A 44 -4.10 -1.89 -3.78
CA SER A 44 -4.75 -3.09 -3.26
C SER A 44 -3.74 -4.24 -3.23
N ILE A 45 -3.69 -4.95 -2.10
CA ILE A 45 -2.81 -6.08 -1.84
C ILE A 45 -3.68 -7.29 -1.51
N GLY A 46 -3.54 -8.36 -2.29
CA GLY A 46 -4.16 -9.65 -1.98
C GLY A 46 -3.14 -10.55 -1.29
N ILE A 47 -3.49 -11.08 -0.12
CA ILE A 47 -2.65 -12.04 0.63
C ILE A 47 -3.10 -13.49 0.47
N SER A 48 -4.16 -13.71 -0.31
CA SER A 48 -4.74 -15.01 -0.64
C SER A 48 -5.76 -14.83 -1.78
N LEU A 49 -6.30 -15.94 -2.30
CA LEU A 49 -7.32 -15.95 -3.36
C LEU A 49 -8.73 -15.66 -2.83
N ALA A 50 -8.92 -15.66 -1.51
CA ALA A 50 -10.19 -15.31 -0.89
C ALA A 50 -10.39 -13.78 -0.89
N ARG A 51 -11.58 -13.31 -1.26
CA ARG A 51 -11.88 -11.88 -1.46
C ARG A 51 -11.74 -11.04 -0.18
N ASP A 52 -12.00 -11.64 0.97
CA ASP A 52 -11.87 -11.05 2.30
C ASP A 52 -10.42 -10.90 2.76
N GLU A 53 -9.48 -11.55 2.07
CA GLU A 53 -8.05 -11.47 2.33
C GLU A 53 -7.35 -10.45 1.40
N HIS A 54 -8.05 -9.34 1.13
CA HIS A 54 -7.55 -8.19 0.39
C HIS A 54 -7.51 -6.95 1.28
N LEU A 55 -6.41 -6.22 1.20
CA LEU A 55 -6.16 -4.99 1.93
C LEU A 55 -6.05 -3.83 0.93
N MET A 56 -6.73 -2.72 1.21
CA MET A 56 -6.43 -1.44 0.58
C MET A 56 -5.45 -0.68 1.47
N VAL A 57 -4.35 -0.23 0.88
CA VAL A 57 -3.37 0.62 1.54
C VAL A 57 -3.40 1.98 0.90
N THR A 58 -3.52 3.02 1.72
CA THR A 58 -3.48 4.41 1.29
C THR A 58 -2.34 5.15 1.96
N GLY A 59 -1.77 6.13 1.26
CA GLY A 59 -0.73 6.99 1.81
C GLY A 59 -0.23 7.98 0.78
N ASN A 60 0.80 8.73 1.14
CA ASN A 60 1.45 9.63 0.19
C ASN A 60 2.31 8.83 -0.82
N LYS A 61 2.88 9.54 -1.81
CA LYS A 61 3.70 8.94 -2.87
C LYS A 61 4.89 8.15 -2.34
N GLU A 62 5.56 8.67 -1.31
CA GLU A 62 6.79 8.10 -0.75
C GLU A 62 6.50 6.84 0.06
N GLU A 63 5.42 6.87 0.84
CA GLU A 63 4.93 5.74 1.63
C GLU A 63 4.53 4.56 0.74
N ILE A 64 3.67 4.80 -0.27
CA ILE A 64 3.24 3.75 -1.20
C ILE A 64 4.41 3.27 -2.05
N GLY A 65 5.26 4.18 -2.53
CA GLY A 65 6.46 3.79 -3.29
C GLY A 65 7.42 2.91 -2.49
N THR A 66 7.61 3.22 -1.20
CA THR A 66 8.45 2.43 -0.30
C THR A 66 7.83 1.08 0.00
N LEU A 67 6.53 1.02 0.28
CA LEU A 67 5.81 -0.24 0.50
C LEU A 67 5.94 -1.18 -0.69
N VAL A 68 5.66 -0.68 -1.91
CA VAL A 68 5.73 -1.50 -3.13
C VAL A 68 7.14 -2.01 -3.37
N ARG A 69 8.18 -1.18 -3.20
CA ARG A 69 9.58 -1.63 -3.32
C ARG A 69 9.93 -2.72 -2.30
N GLN A 70 9.52 -2.55 -1.05
CA GLN A 70 9.74 -3.53 0.02
C GLN A 70 9.06 -4.88 -0.28
N ILE A 71 7.82 -4.87 -0.78
CA ILE A 71 7.10 -6.10 -1.16
C ILE A 71 7.74 -6.76 -2.38
N LEU A 72 8.13 -5.97 -3.39
CA LEU A 72 8.80 -6.51 -4.59
C LEU A 72 10.23 -7.00 -4.31
N GLY A 73 10.75 -6.84 -3.09
CA GLY A 73 12.10 -7.27 -2.72
C GLY A 73 13.19 -6.41 -3.36
N GLN A 74 12.84 -5.23 -3.89
CA GLN A 74 13.83 -4.23 -4.27
C GLN A 74 14.24 -3.51 -2.98
N ALA A 75 15.39 -3.89 -2.44
CA ALA A 75 16.03 -3.14 -1.37
C ALA A 75 16.13 -1.67 -1.81
N ALA A 76 15.83 -0.74 -0.91
CA ALA A 76 16.07 0.68 -1.15
C ALA A 76 17.56 0.86 -1.47
N GLY A 77 17.86 1.05 -2.76
CA GLY A 77 19.17 1.45 -3.25
C GLY A 77 19.37 2.95 -3.13
#